data_AF-A0A562ZKV4-F1
#
_entry.id   AF-A0A562ZKV4-F1
#
_cell.length_a   1.000
_cell.length_b   1.000
_cell.length_c   1.000
_cell.angle_alpha   90.00
_cell.angle_beta   90.00
_cell.angle_gamma   90.00
#
_symmetry.space_group_name_H-M   'P 1'
#
loop_
_entity.id
_entity.type
_entity.pdbx_description
1 polymer ?
#
loop_
_entity_poly.entity_id
_entity_poly.type
_entity_poly.pdbx_seq_one_letter_code
_entity_poly.pdbx_strand_id
1 'polypeptide(L)'
;MAGGGGEAGVNDGSHGTGTVAAADRLALRPLAAADAERLLTWRNDPFIVARSLSRREVQPDEHRRWFTALLQRHDVLAWVVEVAGRPIGHARAEPQAQDWLLTIYLAQDATGHGWGVRAIELACQACAQSRPWSAVIAEVVPGNRAALSAFLRAGFQRCPDQDRPDALILTWRRVAGEEARTVAHYEALMSAHGDSFRALDWGSAAGQRLRFEVLAGVGDLANASVLDVGCGLAHFADWLDERGMAAGYTGLDLVPALLEGAARRRPDLRLVAGSILDPAVLAGEQFDYVFASGVFYTYSDGADDVLRQSVCRMWELARRGVAFNALSTHAPDREPGEYYADPETVLDFCRGLTPRAELVTGYHPRDFTVYLRREG
;
A
#
# COMPACT_ATOMS: atom_id res chain seq x y z
N MET A 1 59.12 -16.86 42.84
CA MET A 1 58.85 -18.07 42.03
C MET A 1 57.38 -17.98 41.62
N ALA A 2 57.09 -17.23 40.55
CA ALA A 2 56.66 -17.76 39.24
C ALA A 2 55.23 -18.35 39.32
N GLY A 3 54.22 -17.94 38.55
CA GLY A 3 54.09 -17.09 37.37
C GLY A 3 52.82 -17.52 36.61
N GLY A 4 52.24 -16.63 35.80
CA GLY A 4 51.15 -16.89 34.84
C GLY A 4 49.78 -16.42 35.34
N GLY A 5 49.09 -15.43 34.75
CA GLY A 5 49.08 -14.97 33.35
C GLY A 5 47.86 -15.59 32.66
N GLY A 6 46.79 -14.81 32.48
CA GLY A 6 45.55 -15.26 31.83
C GLY A 6 44.58 -14.09 31.66
N GLU A 7 44.83 -13.29 30.62
CA GLU A 7 44.03 -12.16 30.18
C GLU A 7 42.64 -12.60 29.70
N ALA A 8 41.67 -11.71 29.93
CA ALA A 8 40.30 -11.82 29.46
C ALA A 8 40.25 -11.74 27.92
N GLY A 9 39.89 -12.86 27.29
CA GLY A 9 39.50 -12.89 25.89
C GLY A 9 38.12 -12.25 25.72
N VAL A 10 38.11 -11.03 25.19
CA VAL A 10 36.92 -10.40 24.60
C VAL A 10 36.53 -11.22 23.38
N ASN A 11 35.37 -11.85 23.45
CA ASN A 11 34.76 -12.52 22.31
C ASN A 11 34.08 -11.45 21.45
N ASP A 12 34.83 -10.89 20.51
CA ASP A 12 34.32 -9.95 19.50
C ASP A 12 33.57 -10.76 18.45
N GLY A 13 32.31 -11.06 18.77
CA GLY A 13 31.35 -11.61 17.84
C GLY A 13 31.06 -10.57 16.77
N SER A 14 31.76 -10.69 15.64
CA SER A 14 31.45 -9.98 14.39
C SER A 14 30.03 -10.35 13.94
N HIS A 15 29.04 -9.64 14.46
CA HIS A 15 27.70 -9.61 13.88
C HIS A 15 27.75 -8.66 12.70
N GLY A 16 27.93 -9.28 11.53
CA GLY A 16 27.83 -8.60 10.25
C GLY A 16 26.59 -7.73 10.23
N THR A 17 26.83 -6.43 10.16
CA THR A 17 25.83 -5.43 9.80
C THR A 17 25.23 -5.85 8.47
N GLY A 18 24.04 -6.45 8.52
CA GLY A 18 23.25 -6.74 7.35
C GLY A 18 22.81 -5.44 6.71
N THR A 19 23.68 -4.87 5.88
CA THR A 19 23.27 -4.03 4.74
C THR A 19 22.16 -4.80 4.03
N VAL A 20 20.92 -4.33 4.09
CA VAL A 20 19.93 -4.71 3.08
C VAL A 20 20.46 -4.10 1.79
N ALA A 21 21.23 -4.89 1.06
CA ALA A 21 21.93 -4.46 -0.13
C ALA A 21 20.90 -3.99 -1.16
N ALA A 22 21.30 -3.07 -2.04
CA ALA A 22 20.55 -2.66 -3.24
C ALA A 22 20.18 -3.82 -4.19
N ALA A 23 20.51 -5.06 -3.83
CA ALA A 23 20.42 -6.29 -4.60
C ALA A 23 18.99 -6.84 -4.80
N ASP A 24 17.98 -6.38 -4.04
CA ASP A 24 16.62 -6.94 -4.10
C ASP A 24 15.53 -5.92 -4.49
N ARG A 25 15.89 -4.71 -4.94
CA ARG A 25 14.90 -3.69 -5.31
C ARG A 25 14.18 -4.07 -6.60
N LEU A 26 12.91 -4.46 -6.50
CA LEU A 26 12.03 -4.74 -7.62
C LEU A 26 11.45 -3.43 -8.20
N ALA A 27 11.42 -3.32 -9.53
CA ALA A 27 10.86 -2.17 -10.25
C ALA A 27 10.13 -2.59 -11.53
N LEU A 28 9.23 -1.73 -12.01
CA LEU A 28 8.63 -1.82 -13.34
C LEU A 28 9.23 -0.73 -14.24
N ARG A 29 10.08 -1.13 -15.18
CA ARG A 29 10.62 -0.22 -16.20
C ARG A 29 9.71 -0.22 -17.42
N PRO A 30 9.40 0.94 -18.03
CA PRO A 30 8.66 0.98 -19.30
C PRO A 30 9.30 0.09 -20.38
N LEU A 31 8.47 -0.64 -21.11
CA LEU A 31 8.90 -1.50 -22.21
C LEU A 31 9.52 -0.66 -23.33
N ALA A 32 10.71 -1.05 -23.82
CA ALA A 32 11.43 -0.36 -24.88
C ALA A 32 11.61 -1.26 -26.10
N ALA A 33 11.90 -0.66 -27.27
CA ALA A 33 12.07 -1.40 -28.52
C ALA A 33 13.16 -2.49 -28.44
N ALA A 34 14.21 -2.27 -27.63
CA ALA A 34 15.29 -3.23 -27.40
C ALA A 34 14.84 -4.51 -26.65
N ASP A 35 13.66 -4.51 -26.04
CA ASP A 35 13.15 -5.65 -25.27
C ASP A 35 12.46 -6.70 -26.18
N ALA A 36 12.30 -6.44 -27.48
CA ALA A 36 11.54 -7.29 -28.41
C ALA A 36 11.98 -8.76 -28.40
N GLU A 37 13.27 -9.02 -28.65
CA GLU A 37 13.83 -10.38 -28.72
C GLU A 37 13.78 -11.09 -27.36
N ARG A 38 13.94 -10.33 -26.27
CA ARG A 38 13.84 -10.87 -24.90
C ARG A 38 12.43 -11.36 -24.60
N LEU A 39 11.42 -10.57 -24.94
CA LEU A 39 10.02 -10.96 -24.75
C LEU A 39 9.66 -12.17 -25.62
N LEU A 40 10.16 -12.25 -26.86
CA LEU A 40 9.94 -13.44 -27.70
C LEU A 40 10.52 -14.69 -27.05
N THR A 41 11.76 -14.58 -26.56
CA THR A 41 12.45 -15.67 -25.88
C THR A 41 11.67 -16.14 -24.65
N TRP A 42 11.23 -15.23 -23.79
CA TRP A 42 10.42 -15.57 -22.63
C TRP A 42 9.05 -16.14 -23.03
N ARG A 43 8.37 -15.56 -24.04
CA ARG A 43 7.03 -16.01 -24.43
C ARG A 43 7.02 -17.44 -24.96
N ASN A 44 8.15 -17.89 -25.50
CA ASN A 44 8.38 -19.24 -26.01
C ASN A 44 9.12 -20.15 -25.02
N ASP A 45 9.45 -19.68 -23.82
CA ASP A 45 10.00 -20.54 -22.77
C ASP A 45 8.96 -21.61 -22.39
N PRO A 46 9.30 -22.93 -22.38
CA PRO A 46 8.35 -23.99 -22.06
C PRO A 46 7.64 -23.81 -20.72
N PHE A 47 8.30 -23.23 -19.72
CA PHE A 47 7.72 -22.90 -18.42
C PHE A 47 6.60 -21.86 -18.56
N ILE A 48 6.78 -20.85 -19.40
CA ILE A 48 5.79 -19.80 -19.64
C ILE A 48 4.67 -20.31 -20.57
N VAL A 49 5.01 -21.03 -21.64
CA VAL A 49 4.05 -21.59 -22.61
C VAL A 49 3.02 -22.47 -21.91
N ALA A 50 3.47 -23.40 -21.06
CA ALA A 50 2.60 -24.31 -20.30
C ALA A 50 1.61 -23.60 -19.35
N ARG A 51 1.92 -22.36 -18.98
CA ARG A 51 1.14 -21.53 -18.04
C ARG A 51 0.36 -20.42 -18.72
N SER A 52 0.42 -20.32 -20.04
CA SER A 52 -0.27 -19.31 -20.82
C SER A 52 -1.59 -19.81 -21.37
N LEU A 53 -2.56 -18.91 -21.56
CA LEU A 53 -3.87 -19.24 -22.13
C LEU A 53 -3.77 -19.85 -23.53
N SER A 54 -2.83 -19.37 -24.35
CA SER A 54 -2.64 -19.87 -25.72
C SER A 54 -2.03 -21.27 -25.79
N ARG A 55 -1.28 -21.69 -24.76
CA ARG A 55 -0.55 -22.97 -24.69
C ARG A 55 0.26 -23.34 -25.95
N ARG A 56 0.71 -22.33 -26.69
CA ARG A 56 1.50 -22.46 -27.91
C ARG A 56 2.62 -21.43 -27.94
N GLU A 57 3.66 -21.77 -28.69
CA GLU A 57 4.71 -20.84 -29.08
C GLU A 57 4.17 -19.76 -30.03
N VAL A 58 4.78 -18.59 -29.93
CA VAL A 58 4.55 -17.41 -30.76
C VAL A 58 5.61 -17.39 -31.85
N GLN A 59 5.17 -17.29 -33.11
CA GLN A 59 6.08 -17.26 -34.25
C GLN A 59 6.81 -15.90 -34.33
N PRO A 60 8.06 -15.83 -34.79
CA PRO A 60 8.81 -14.57 -34.86
C PRO A 60 8.10 -13.44 -35.63
N ASP A 61 7.47 -13.76 -36.76
CA ASP A 61 6.71 -12.79 -37.56
C ASP A 61 5.39 -12.35 -36.89
N GLU A 62 4.78 -13.21 -36.09
CA GLU A 62 3.62 -12.87 -35.27
C GLU A 62 4.03 -11.90 -34.16
N HIS A 63 5.11 -12.22 -33.45
CA HIS A 63 5.66 -11.38 -32.39
C HIS A 63 6.11 -10.01 -32.89
N ARG A 64 6.84 -9.95 -34.01
CA ARG A 64 7.30 -8.68 -34.59
C ARG A 64 6.13 -7.75 -34.91
N ARG A 65 5.04 -8.29 -35.49
CA ARG A 65 3.83 -7.50 -35.80
C ARG A 65 3.14 -7.02 -34.54
N TRP A 66 2.94 -7.91 -33.57
CA TRP A 66 2.32 -7.58 -32.28
C TRP A 66 3.13 -6.53 -31.51
N PHE A 67 4.44 -6.70 -31.39
CA PHE A 67 5.32 -5.82 -30.61
C PHE A 67 5.42 -4.43 -31.25
N THR A 68 5.51 -4.36 -32.58
CA THR A 68 5.51 -3.08 -33.31
C THR A 68 4.21 -2.31 -33.06
N ALA A 69 3.06 -3.00 -33.12
CA ALA A 69 1.77 -2.38 -32.83
C ALA A 69 1.66 -1.93 -31.36
N LEU A 70 2.17 -2.74 -30.42
CA LEU A 70 2.17 -2.42 -29.00
C LEU A 70 2.90 -1.11 -28.69
N LEU A 71 4.07 -0.88 -29.31
CA LEU A 71 4.84 0.35 -29.09
C LEU A 71 4.15 1.63 -29.60
N GLN A 72 3.16 1.49 -30.49
CA GLN A 72 2.36 2.61 -31.00
C GLN A 72 1.11 2.89 -30.16
N ARG A 73 0.80 2.04 -29.16
CA ARG A 73 -0.37 2.19 -28.31
C ARG A 73 -0.05 3.06 -27.09
N HIS A 74 -0.79 4.14 -26.93
CA HIS A 74 -0.72 5.03 -25.77
C HIS A 74 -1.73 4.68 -24.66
N ASP A 75 -2.66 3.78 -24.96
CA ASP A 75 -3.72 3.33 -24.06
C ASP A 75 -3.35 2.05 -23.29
N VAL A 76 -2.19 1.45 -23.60
CA VAL A 76 -1.67 0.23 -22.95
C VAL A 76 -0.48 0.59 -22.07
N LEU A 77 -0.45 -0.01 -20.90
CA LEU A 77 0.71 0.06 -20.02
C LEU A 77 1.52 -1.23 -20.18
N ALA A 78 2.81 -1.13 -20.47
CA ALA A 78 3.68 -2.28 -20.68
C ALA A 78 5.05 -2.05 -20.04
N TRP A 79 5.52 -3.06 -19.30
CA TRP A 79 6.73 -2.99 -18.51
C TRP A 79 7.60 -4.23 -18.62
N VAL A 80 8.90 -4.03 -18.40
CA VAL A 80 9.82 -5.08 -17.99
C VAL A 80 9.87 -5.07 -16.47
N VAL A 81 9.71 -6.25 -15.87
CA VAL A 81 9.89 -6.44 -14.42
C VAL A 81 11.37 -6.62 -14.17
N GLU A 82 11.95 -5.80 -13.29
CA GLU A 82 13.38 -5.81 -12.99
C GLU A 82 13.64 -5.98 -11.50
N VAL A 83 14.70 -6.70 -11.13
CA VAL A 83 15.24 -6.75 -9.77
C VAL A 83 16.70 -6.34 -9.80
N ALA A 84 17.04 -5.29 -9.06
CA ALA A 84 18.37 -4.68 -9.08
C ALA A 84 18.87 -4.39 -10.51
N GLY A 85 17.96 -3.92 -11.38
CA GLY A 85 18.24 -3.61 -12.79
C GLY A 85 18.34 -4.82 -13.72
N ARG A 86 18.20 -6.05 -13.21
CA ARG A 86 18.15 -7.27 -14.04
C ARG A 86 16.71 -7.54 -14.51
N PRO A 87 16.44 -7.64 -15.83
CA PRO A 87 15.16 -8.07 -16.36
C PRO A 87 14.82 -9.50 -15.95
N ILE A 88 13.66 -9.70 -15.32
CA ILE A 88 13.19 -11.00 -14.83
C ILE A 88 11.80 -11.39 -15.35
N GLY A 89 11.12 -10.50 -16.06
CA GLY A 89 9.80 -10.80 -16.60
C GLY A 89 9.15 -9.62 -17.30
N HIS A 90 7.87 -9.78 -17.62
CA HIS A 90 7.07 -8.81 -18.35
C HIS A 90 5.68 -8.69 -17.74
N ALA A 91 5.18 -7.46 -17.66
CA ALA A 91 3.83 -7.14 -17.25
C ALA A 91 3.19 -6.18 -18.28
N ARG A 92 1.91 -6.36 -18.54
CA ARG A 92 1.14 -5.52 -19.45
C ARG A 92 -0.30 -5.41 -18.98
N ALA A 93 -0.82 -4.19 -18.93
CA ALA A 93 -2.22 -3.92 -18.66
C ALA A 93 -2.88 -3.32 -19.91
N GLU A 94 -3.92 -3.99 -20.41
CA GLU A 94 -4.70 -3.53 -21.56
C GLU A 94 -6.07 -2.99 -21.12
N PRO A 95 -6.55 -1.88 -21.71
CA PRO A 95 -7.84 -1.32 -21.33
C PRO A 95 -8.99 -2.20 -21.84
N GLN A 96 -9.96 -2.48 -20.97
CA GLN A 96 -11.22 -3.16 -21.29
C GLN A 96 -12.40 -2.34 -20.77
N ALA A 97 -13.00 -1.50 -21.62
CA ALA A 97 -14.01 -0.52 -21.19
C ALA A 97 -13.51 0.28 -19.96
N GLN A 98 -14.15 0.11 -18.80
CA GLN A 98 -13.80 0.74 -17.53
C GLN A 98 -12.79 -0.06 -16.68
N ASP A 99 -12.30 -1.20 -17.16
CA ASP A 99 -11.41 -2.11 -16.44
C ASP A 99 -10.04 -2.24 -17.11
N TRP A 100 -9.09 -2.85 -16.41
CA TRP A 100 -7.80 -3.26 -16.97
C TRP A 100 -7.73 -4.78 -17.07
N LEU A 101 -7.13 -5.33 -18.13
CA LEU A 101 -6.73 -6.73 -18.20
C LEU A 101 -5.22 -6.82 -17.99
N LEU A 102 -4.80 -7.38 -16.85
CA LEU A 102 -3.40 -7.57 -16.48
C LEU A 102 -2.89 -8.94 -16.94
N THR A 103 -1.88 -8.91 -17.80
CA THR A 103 -1.06 -10.06 -18.19
C THR A 103 0.33 -9.91 -17.58
N ILE A 104 0.81 -10.92 -16.85
CA ILE A 104 2.14 -10.90 -16.23
C ILE A 104 2.76 -12.29 -16.18
N TYR A 105 4.07 -12.37 -16.42
CA TYR A 105 4.86 -13.58 -16.23
C TYR A 105 6.30 -13.24 -15.86
N LEU A 106 6.91 -14.11 -15.05
CA LEU A 106 8.34 -14.07 -14.72
C LEU A 106 9.05 -15.26 -15.36
N ALA A 107 10.32 -15.08 -15.69
CA ALA A 107 11.20 -16.17 -16.09
C ALA A 107 11.34 -17.21 -14.96
N GLN A 108 11.57 -18.47 -15.32
CA GLN A 108 11.56 -19.58 -14.36
C GLN A 108 12.57 -19.38 -13.21
N ASP A 109 13.76 -18.86 -13.51
CA ASP A 109 14.85 -18.57 -12.58
C ASP A 109 14.51 -17.45 -11.57
N ALA A 110 13.47 -16.67 -11.84
CA ALA A 110 13.00 -15.58 -10.99
C ALA A 110 11.81 -15.97 -10.10
N THR A 111 11.37 -17.23 -10.12
CA THR A 111 10.24 -17.70 -9.31
C THR A 111 10.66 -18.11 -7.90
N GLY A 112 9.73 -18.12 -6.94
CA GLY A 112 9.99 -18.54 -5.55
C GLY A 112 10.47 -17.45 -4.59
N HIS A 113 10.77 -16.24 -5.07
CA HIS A 113 11.35 -15.13 -4.29
C HIS A 113 10.33 -14.08 -3.82
N GLY A 114 9.03 -14.32 -3.99
CA GLY A 114 7.98 -13.33 -3.70
C GLY A 114 7.85 -12.19 -4.73
N TRP A 115 8.78 -12.07 -5.68
CA TRP A 115 8.79 -11.05 -6.73
C TRP A 115 7.53 -11.01 -7.59
N GLY A 116 6.86 -12.15 -7.81
CA GLY A 116 5.60 -12.20 -8.55
C GLY A 116 4.49 -11.38 -7.89
N VAL A 117 4.34 -11.50 -6.57
CA VAL A 117 3.35 -10.73 -5.80
C VAL A 117 3.65 -9.24 -5.91
N ARG A 118 4.90 -8.86 -5.66
CA ARG A 118 5.32 -7.46 -5.69
C ARG A 118 5.19 -6.83 -7.08
N ALA A 119 5.47 -7.58 -8.14
CA ALA A 119 5.29 -7.10 -9.51
C ALA A 119 3.81 -6.90 -9.88
N ILE A 120 2.90 -7.76 -9.38
CA ILE A 120 1.45 -7.59 -9.52
C ILE A 120 0.98 -6.33 -8.78
N GLU A 121 1.42 -6.14 -7.52
CA GLU A 121 1.09 -4.94 -6.72
C GLU A 121 1.50 -3.65 -7.45
N LEU A 122 2.74 -3.58 -7.94
CA LEU A 122 3.23 -2.41 -8.68
C LEU A 122 2.45 -2.18 -9.99
N ALA A 123 2.08 -3.25 -10.71
CA ALA A 123 1.32 -3.13 -11.95
C ALA A 123 -0.10 -2.60 -11.67
N CYS A 124 -0.73 -3.06 -10.59
CA CYS A 124 -2.04 -2.58 -10.15
C CYS A 124 -1.99 -1.11 -9.72
N GLN A 125 -0.95 -0.70 -8.99
CA GLN A 125 -0.70 0.70 -8.63
C GLN A 125 -0.54 1.58 -9.88
N ALA A 126 0.22 1.11 -10.88
CA ALA A 126 0.40 1.85 -12.12
C ALA A 126 -0.91 1.96 -12.93
N CYS A 127 -1.72 0.90 -12.98
CA CYS A 127 -3.09 0.96 -13.51
C CYS A 127 -3.90 2.03 -12.77
N ALA A 128 -3.78 2.09 -11.44
CA ALA A 128 -4.55 3.01 -10.61
C ALA A 128 -4.25 4.49 -10.85
N GLN A 129 -3.02 4.81 -11.23
CA GLN A 129 -2.56 6.17 -11.49
C GLN A 129 -2.85 6.65 -12.93
N SER A 130 -3.30 5.78 -13.83
CA SER A 130 -3.32 6.05 -15.27
C SER A 130 -4.62 6.65 -15.82
N ARG A 131 -5.78 6.11 -15.41
CA ARG A 131 -7.13 6.53 -15.85
C ARG A 131 -8.16 6.09 -14.81
N PRO A 132 -9.36 6.68 -14.73
CA PRO A 132 -10.45 6.12 -13.92
C PRO A 132 -10.77 4.68 -14.33
N TRP A 133 -10.95 3.79 -13.35
CA TRP A 133 -11.16 2.36 -13.57
C TRP A 133 -12.05 1.74 -12.47
N SER A 134 -12.68 0.60 -12.76
CA SER A 134 -13.51 -0.14 -11.79
C SER A 134 -12.81 -1.39 -11.24
N ALA A 135 -12.14 -2.17 -12.10
CA ALA A 135 -11.34 -3.33 -11.70
C ALA A 135 -10.05 -3.49 -12.55
N VAL A 136 -9.06 -4.15 -11.98
CA VAL A 136 -8.00 -4.85 -12.72
C VAL A 136 -8.34 -6.33 -12.72
N ILE A 137 -8.45 -6.91 -13.91
CA ILE A 137 -8.85 -8.29 -14.16
C ILE A 137 -7.59 -9.09 -14.49
N ALA A 138 -7.50 -10.29 -13.97
CA ALA A 138 -6.48 -11.26 -14.33
C ALA A 138 -7.12 -12.59 -14.73
N GLU A 139 -6.57 -13.22 -15.77
CA GLU A 139 -6.98 -14.53 -16.25
C GLU A 139 -5.87 -15.55 -15.96
N VAL A 140 -6.15 -16.52 -15.09
CA VAL A 140 -5.18 -17.53 -14.67
C VAL A 140 -5.58 -18.89 -15.20
N VAL A 141 -4.67 -19.56 -15.92
CA VAL A 141 -4.91 -20.93 -16.40
C VAL A 141 -5.21 -21.88 -15.22
N PRO A 142 -6.29 -22.68 -15.28
CA PRO A 142 -6.58 -23.68 -14.26
C PRO A 142 -5.39 -24.61 -14.00
N GLY A 143 -5.09 -24.85 -12.73
CA GLY A 143 -3.92 -25.65 -12.31
C GLY A 143 -2.63 -24.84 -12.12
N ASN A 144 -2.57 -23.57 -12.56
CA ASN A 144 -1.43 -22.68 -12.29
C ASN A 144 -1.49 -22.14 -10.84
N ARG A 145 -1.21 -23.01 -9.87
CA ARG A 145 -1.29 -22.71 -8.43
C ARG A 145 -0.38 -21.56 -8.01
N ALA A 146 0.79 -21.41 -8.64
CA ALA A 146 1.74 -20.35 -8.34
C ALA A 146 1.19 -18.97 -8.72
N ALA A 147 0.65 -18.82 -9.95
CA ALA A 147 0.05 -17.56 -10.37
C ALA A 147 -1.22 -17.25 -9.56
N LEU A 148 -2.09 -18.24 -9.35
CA LEU A 148 -3.29 -18.09 -8.52
C LEU A 148 -2.92 -17.57 -7.13
N SER A 149 -1.96 -18.22 -6.45
CA SER A 149 -1.49 -17.78 -5.14
C SER A 149 -0.88 -16.38 -5.19
N ALA A 150 -0.12 -16.04 -6.22
CA ALA A 150 0.49 -14.72 -6.35
C ALA A 150 -0.54 -13.60 -6.50
N PHE A 151 -1.56 -13.78 -7.35
CA PHE A 151 -2.64 -12.81 -7.52
C PHE A 151 -3.48 -12.66 -6.24
N LEU A 152 -3.86 -13.76 -5.59
CA LEU A 152 -4.60 -13.71 -4.32
C LEU A 152 -3.82 -12.96 -3.23
N ARG A 153 -2.50 -13.21 -3.12
CA ARG A 153 -1.63 -12.49 -2.19
C ARG A 153 -1.37 -11.03 -2.56
N ALA A 154 -1.66 -10.65 -3.80
CA ALA A 154 -1.59 -9.27 -4.28
C ALA A 154 -2.97 -8.58 -4.24
N GLY A 155 -3.93 -9.15 -3.51
CA GLY A 155 -5.23 -8.54 -3.26
C GLY A 155 -6.33 -8.86 -4.27
N PHE A 156 -6.07 -9.72 -5.26
CA PHE A 156 -7.12 -10.14 -6.18
C PHE A 156 -8.07 -11.11 -5.48
N GLN A 157 -9.35 -11.01 -5.83
CA GLN A 157 -10.38 -11.97 -5.43
C GLN A 157 -10.80 -12.80 -6.64
N ARG A 158 -11.04 -14.10 -6.46
CA ARG A 158 -11.58 -14.95 -7.53
C ARG A 158 -13.06 -14.65 -7.74
N CYS A 159 -13.51 -14.70 -9.00
CA CYS A 159 -14.91 -14.56 -9.38
C CYS A 159 -15.41 -15.89 -10.01
N PRO A 160 -15.78 -16.91 -9.22
CA PRO A 160 -16.10 -18.24 -9.73
C PRO A 160 -17.21 -18.25 -10.79
N ASP A 161 -18.18 -17.34 -10.68
CA ASP A 161 -19.29 -17.21 -11.63
C ASP A 161 -18.85 -16.74 -13.03
N GLN A 162 -17.65 -16.19 -13.16
CA GLN A 162 -17.07 -15.73 -14.42
C GLN A 162 -15.99 -16.69 -14.96
N ASP A 163 -15.64 -17.73 -14.20
CA ASP A 163 -14.64 -18.69 -14.62
C ASP A 163 -15.06 -19.38 -15.93
N ARG A 164 -14.07 -19.60 -16.79
CA ARG A 164 -14.19 -20.39 -18.03
C ARG A 164 -13.39 -21.70 -17.88
N PRO A 165 -13.69 -22.74 -18.68
CA PRO A 165 -12.95 -24.01 -18.62
C PRO A 165 -11.44 -23.87 -18.76
N ASP A 166 -10.98 -22.82 -19.44
CA ASP A 166 -9.58 -22.52 -19.74
C ASP A 166 -8.99 -21.36 -18.93
N ALA A 167 -9.80 -20.63 -18.14
CA ALA A 167 -9.39 -19.44 -17.40
C ALA A 167 -10.16 -19.26 -16.09
N LEU A 168 -9.43 -19.16 -14.98
CA LEU A 168 -9.93 -18.65 -13.71
C LEU A 168 -9.88 -17.12 -13.75
N ILE A 169 -10.99 -16.47 -13.42
CA ILE A 169 -11.11 -15.01 -13.43
C ILE A 169 -10.87 -14.47 -12.02
N LEU A 170 -9.98 -13.50 -11.93
CA LEU A 170 -9.74 -12.76 -10.70
C LEU A 170 -9.87 -11.26 -10.94
N THR A 171 -10.35 -10.55 -9.93
CA THR A 171 -10.47 -9.10 -9.97
C THR A 171 -9.83 -8.46 -8.75
N TRP A 172 -9.08 -7.40 -8.98
CA TRP A 172 -8.65 -6.44 -7.99
C TRP A 172 -9.48 -5.17 -8.19
N ARG A 173 -10.18 -4.70 -7.16
CA ARG A 173 -11.09 -3.56 -7.25
C ARG A 173 -10.61 -2.44 -6.34
N ARG A 174 -10.88 -1.19 -6.71
CA ARG A 174 -10.91 -0.12 -5.70
C ARG A 174 -12.00 -0.45 -4.71
N VAL A 175 -11.72 -0.27 -3.43
CA VAL A 175 -12.61 -0.64 -2.35
C VAL A 175 -13.73 0.39 -2.18
N ALA A 176 -14.51 0.64 -3.23
CA ALA A 176 -15.63 1.58 -3.22
C ALA A 176 -16.78 1.13 -2.31
N GLY A 177 -16.91 -0.18 -2.04
CA GLY A 177 -17.93 -0.73 -1.16
C GLY A 177 -17.67 -0.51 0.33
N GLU A 178 -16.40 -0.53 0.76
CA GLU A 178 -16.05 -0.30 2.17
C GLU A 178 -16.06 1.19 2.51
N GLU A 179 -15.60 2.05 1.60
CA GLU A 179 -15.69 3.51 1.76
C GLU A 179 -17.14 3.96 2.04
N ALA A 180 -18.13 3.41 1.32
CA ALA A 180 -19.54 3.67 1.57
C ALA A 180 -20.02 3.15 2.94
N ARG A 181 -19.51 2.00 3.41
CA ARG A 181 -19.80 1.47 4.76
C ARG A 181 -19.22 2.36 5.84
N THR A 182 -17.98 2.80 5.68
CA THR A 182 -17.31 3.76 6.56
C THR A 182 -18.11 5.05 6.66
N VAL A 183 -18.53 5.63 5.53
CA VAL A 183 -19.38 6.84 5.50
C VAL A 183 -20.68 6.61 6.28
N ALA A 184 -21.43 5.54 5.95
CA ALA A 184 -22.70 5.26 6.62
C ALA A 184 -22.54 5.04 8.13
N HIS A 185 -21.47 4.36 8.56
CA HIS A 185 -21.16 4.12 9.96
C HIS A 185 -20.92 5.43 10.73
N TYR A 186 -20.03 6.29 10.21
CA TYR A 186 -19.70 7.55 10.88
C TYR A 186 -20.79 8.61 10.79
N GLU A 187 -21.60 8.63 9.72
CA GLU A 187 -22.79 9.49 9.67
C GLU A 187 -23.79 9.11 10.77
N ALA A 188 -23.98 7.81 11.01
CA ALA A 188 -24.84 7.33 12.10
C ALA A 188 -24.28 7.73 13.48
N LEU A 189 -22.98 7.55 13.72
CA LEU A 189 -22.32 7.96 14.96
C LEU A 189 -22.37 9.48 15.18
N MET A 190 -22.10 10.27 14.14
CA MET A 190 -22.19 11.73 14.20
C MET A 190 -23.62 12.19 14.50
N SER A 191 -24.63 11.56 13.90
CA SER A 191 -26.02 11.84 14.20
C SER A 191 -26.40 11.48 15.64
N ALA A 192 -25.82 10.43 16.21
CA ALA A 192 -26.15 9.95 17.56
C ALA A 192 -25.40 10.69 18.67
N HIS A 193 -24.16 11.10 18.42
CA HIS A 193 -23.24 11.58 19.45
C HIS A 193 -22.75 13.01 19.24
N GLY A 194 -23.03 13.62 18.09
CA GLY A 194 -22.63 14.98 17.77
C GLY A 194 -21.13 15.19 17.93
N ASP A 195 -20.75 16.37 18.41
CA ASP A 195 -19.35 16.72 18.55
C ASP A 195 -18.68 16.07 19.77
N SER A 196 -18.26 14.81 19.65
CA SER A 196 -17.61 14.07 20.74
C SER A 196 -16.68 12.96 20.25
N PHE A 197 -15.80 12.48 21.13
CA PHE A 197 -14.92 11.34 20.82
C PHE A 197 -15.68 10.07 20.41
N ARG A 198 -16.95 9.92 20.83
CA ARG A 198 -17.82 8.80 20.46
C ARG A 198 -18.31 8.88 19.03
N ALA A 199 -18.44 10.08 18.46
CA ALA A 199 -18.76 10.25 17.04
C ALA A 199 -17.61 9.81 16.12
N LEU A 200 -16.43 9.64 16.69
CA LEU A 200 -15.21 9.16 16.02
C LEU A 200 -14.85 7.73 16.49
N ASP A 201 -15.81 7.04 17.12
CA ASP A 201 -15.69 5.67 17.63
C ASP A 201 -14.53 5.40 18.59
N TRP A 202 -14.04 6.42 19.29
CA TRP A 202 -13.03 6.22 20.32
C TRP A 202 -13.66 5.66 21.60
N GLY A 203 -12.99 4.68 22.24
CA GLY A 203 -13.43 4.18 23.54
C GLY A 203 -13.28 5.22 24.68
N SER A 204 -12.34 6.17 24.55
CA SER A 204 -12.18 7.27 25.50
C SER A 204 -11.37 8.44 24.93
N ALA A 205 -11.59 9.65 25.45
CA ALA A 205 -10.79 10.83 25.12
C ALA A 205 -9.30 10.68 25.49
N ALA A 206 -9.00 10.00 26.62
CA ALA A 206 -7.62 9.73 27.04
C ALA A 206 -6.90 8.80 26.05
N GLY A 207 -7.58 7.76 25.58
CA GLY A 207 -7.04 6.85 24.56
C GLY A 207 -6.80 7.53 23.21
N GLN A 208 -7.68 8.45 22.80
CA GLN A 208 -7.49 9.26 21.59
C GLN A 208 -6.24 10.16 21.73
N ARG A 209 -6.12 10.91 22.82
CA ARG A 209 -4.97 11.80 23.07
C ARG A 209 -3.63 11.06 23.13
N LEU A 210 -3.61 9.86 23.71
CA LEU A 210 -2.41 9.04 23.76
C LEU A 210 -1.89 8.69 22.36
N ARG A 211 -2.80 8.38 21.42
CA ARG A 211 -2.43 8.09 20.03
C ARG A 211 -1.89 9.33 19.32
N PHE A 212 -2.49 10.50 19.56
CA PHE A 212 -1.97 11.77 19.03
C PHE A 212 -0.54 12.04 19.51
N GLU A 213 -0.28 11.81 20.80
CA GLU A 213 1.06 11.96 21.37
C GLU A 213 2.09 11.03 20.73
N VAL A 214 1.74 9.75 20.55
CA VAL A 214 2.62 8.80 19.87
C VAL A 214 2.81 9.22 18.41
N LEU A 215 1.75 9.47 17.66
CA LEU A 215 1.84 9.90 16.25
C LEU A 215 2.75 11.11 16.07
N ALA A 216 2.63 12.12 16.93
CA ALA A 216 3.47 13.31 16.88
C ALA A 216 4.97 13.04 17.13
N GLY A 217 5.33 11.88 17.71
CA GLY A 217 6.72 11.44 17.91
C GLY A 217 7.48 11.08 16.62
N VAL A 218 6.83 11.15 15.45
CA VAL A 218 7.49 10.91 14.16
C VAL A 218 8.58 11.94 13.85
N GLY A 219 8.48 13.17 14.34
CA GLY A 219 9.46 14.23 14.07
C GLY A 219 9.09 15.58 14.68
N ASP A 220 9.80 16.62 14.24
CA ASP A 220 9.54 17.99 14.67
C ASP A 220 8.41 18.61 13.83
N LEU A 221 7.26 18.83 14.49
CA LEU A 221 6.06 19.37 13.84
C LEU A 221 5.98 20.90 13.91
N ALA A 222 6.93 21.55 14.59
CA ALA A 222 6.92 23.01 14.70
C ALA A 222 7.07 23.66 13.32
N ASN A 223 6.07 24.47 12.93
CA ASN A 223 6.00 25.13 11.62
C ASN A 223 5.98 24.16 10.42
N ALA A 224 5.70 22.88 10.65
CA ALA A 224 5.60 21.88 9.58
C ALA A 224 4.23 21.94 8.91
N SER A 225 4.17 21.65 7.61
CA SER A 225 2.91 21.37 6.92
C SER A 225 2.45 19.94 7.21
N VAL A 226 1.22 19.79 7.68
CA VAL A 226 0.67 18.52 8.17
C VAL A 226 -0.60 18.18 7.41
N LEU A 227 -0.68 16.94 6.92
CA LEU A 227 -1.92 16.33 6.44
C LEU A 227 -2.40 15.28 7.45
N ASP A 228 -3.64 15.41 7.91
CA ASP A 228 -4.31 14.42 8.76
C ASP A 228 -5.37 13.68 7.93
N VAL A 229 -5.10 12.42 7.58
CA VAL A 229 -5.98 11.56 6.79
C VAL A 229 -6.95 10.86 7.73
N GLY A 230 -8.25 10.98 7.46
CA GLY A 230 -9.31 10.60 8.39
C GLY A 230 -9.39 11.55 9.57
N CYS A 231 -9.30 12.86 9.32
CA CYS A 231 -9.22 13.87 10.39
C CYS A 231 -10.46 13.94 11.30
N GLY A 232 -11.60 13.40 10.84
CA GLY A 232 -12.89 13.45 11.53
C GLY A 232 -13.27 14.87 11.91
N LEU A 233 -13.41 15.11 13.22
CA LEU A 233 -13.75 16.43 13.79
C LEU A 233 -12.53 17.35 14.01
N ALA A 234 -11.37 17.01 13.42
CA ALA A 234 -10.10 17.72 13.54
C ALA A 234 -9.56 17.83 14.98
N HIS A 235 -9.87 16.87 15.86
CA HIS A 235 -9.37 16.86 17.25
C HIS A 235 -7.85 16.82 17.35
N PHE A 236 -7.15 16.32 16.32
CA PHE A 236 -5.70 16.32 16.30
C PHE A 236 -5.13 17.74 16.12
N ALA A 237 -5.81 18.61 15.36
CA ALA A 237 -5.43 20.02 15.25
C ALA A 237 -5.51 20.72 16.60
N ASP A 238 -6.58 20.50 17.37
CA ASP A 238 -6.73 21.07 18.71
C ASP A 238 -5.63 20.58 19.65
N TRP A 239 -5.27 19.30 19.57
CA TRP A 239 -4.17 18.74 20.35
C TRP A 239 -2.82 19.37 20.00
N LEU A 240 -2.55 19.65 18.73
CA LEU A 240 -1.32 20.33 18.28
C LEU A 240 -1.26 21.77 18.81
N ASP A 241 -2.38 22.50 18.73
CA ASP A 241 -2.48 23.88 19.22
C ASP A 241 -2.28 23.96 20.74
N GLU A 242 -2.86 23.03 21.50
CA GLU A 242 -2.65 22.92 22.95
C GLU A 242 -1.18 22.67 23.34
N ARG A 243 -0.42 22.01 22.46
CA ARG A 243 1.02 21.76 22.64
C ARG A 243 1.90 22.90 22.11
N GLY A 244 1.29 23.98 21.59
CA GLY A 244 2.00 25.11 21.00
C GLY A 244 2.72 24.75 19.69
N MET A 245 2.31 23.68 19.01
CA MET A 245 2.87 23.26 17.74
C MET A 245 2.14 23.99 16.60
N ALA A 246 2.71 25.10 16.14
CA ALA A 246 2.15 25.92 15.05
C ALA A 246 2.28 25.25 13.66
N ALA A 247 1.70 24.06 13.50
CA ALA A 247 1.71 23.31 12.25
C ALA A 247 0.66 23.85 11.26
N GLY A 248 1.02 23.91 9.98
CA GLY A 248 0.06 24.20 8.91
C GLY A 248 -0.81 22.97 8.65
N TYR A 249 -1.98 22.91 9.31
CA TYR A 249 -2.85 21.73 9.30
C TYR A 249 -3.81 21.71 8.10
N THR A 250 -3.87 20.57 7.42
CA THR A 250 -4.91 20.22 6.44
C THR A 250 -5.56 18.91 6.86
N GLY A 251 -6.88 18.89 7.00
CA GLY A 251 -7.65 17.68 7.26
C GLY A 251 -8.22 17.10 5.97
N LEU A 252 -8.10 15.78 5.79
CA LEU A 252 -8.75 15.02 4.72
C LEU A 252 -9.68 14.00 5.37
N ASP A 253 -10.95 13.98 4.98
CA ASP A 253 -11.89 12.95 5.43
C ASP A 253 -12.87 12.57 4.33
N LEU A 254 -13.32 11.32 4.37
CA LEU A 254 -14.30 10.78 3.43
C LEU A 254 -15.74 11.18 3.82
N VAL A 255 -15.98 11.46 5.11
CA VAL A 255 -17.33 11.63 5.69
C VAL A 255 -17.70 13.12 5.76
N PRO A 256 -18.59 13.62 4.88
CA PRO A 256 -18.89 15.05 4.83
C PRO A 256 -19.45 15.60 6.15
N ALA A 257 -20.28 14.82 6.86
CA ALA A 257 -20.87 15.24 8.12
C ALA A 257 -19.83 15.51 9.23
N LEU A 258 -18.72 14.77 9.25
CA LEU A 258 -17.61 15.01 10.18
C LEU A 258 -16.86 16.30 9.81
N LEU A 259 -16.61 16.53 8.52
CA LEU A 259 -15.98 17.76 8.04
C LEU A 259 -16.82 19.00 8.32
N GLU A 260 -18.14 18.92 8.20
CA GLU A 260 -19.04 20.00 8.61
C GLU A 260 -18.94 20.28 10.12
N GLY A 261 -18.82 19.24 10.94
CA GLY A 261 -18.56 19.35 12.37
C GLY A 261 -17.23 20.03 12.67
N ALA A 262 -16.16 19.58 12.01
CA ALA A 262 -14.83 20.17 12.11
C ALA A 262 -14.85 21.65 11.69
N ALA A 263 -15.45 21.98 10.54
CA ALA A 263 -15.53 23.34 10.02
C ALA A 263 -16.27 24.31 10.96
N ARG A 264 -17.29 23.83 11.68
CA ARG A 264 -17.99 24.65 12.70
C ARG A 264 -17.09 24.98 13.89
N ARG A 265 -16.24 24.05 14.32
CA ARG A 265 -15.30 24.24 15.44
C ARG A 265 -14.07 25.06 15.03
N ARG A 266 -13.60 24.79 13.81
CA ARG A 266 -12.30 25.20 13.28
C ARG A 266 -12.44 25.79 11.87
N PRO A 267 -13.10 26.96 11.74
CA PRO A 267 -13.32 27.61 10.44
C PRO A 267 -12.01 28.14 9.81
N ASP A 268 -10.93 28.17 10.59
CA ASP A 268 -9.57 28.51 10.17
C ASP A 268 -8.85 27.38 9.41
N LEU A 269 -9.28 26.13 9.59
CA LEU A 269 -8.60 24.97 9.03
C LEU A 269 -8.99 24.72 7.57
N ARG A 270 -8.01 24.24 6.79
CA ARG A 270 -8.26 23.69 5.47
C ARG A 270 -8.76 22.26 5.60
N LEU A 271 -9.99 22.03 5.16
CA LEU A 271 -10.64 20.72 5.19
C LEU A 271 -10.97 20.27 3.76
N VAL A 272 -10.63 19.02 3.43
CA VAL A 272 -10.80 18.43 2.10
C VAL A 272 -11.67 17.19 2.23
N ALA A 273 -12.78 17.16 1.47
CA ALA A 273 -13.62 15.98 1.36
C ALA A 273 -13.08 15.05 0.26
N GLY A 274 -12.86 13.78 0.60
CA GLY A 274 -12.45 12.78 -0.38
C GLY A 274 -11.75 11.57 0.23
N SER A 275 -11.53 10.56 -0.62
CA SER A 275 -10.71 9.40 -0.26
C SER A 275 -9.24 9.69 -0.52
N ILE A 276 -8.36 9.27 0.40
CA ILE A 276 -6.92 9.24 0.14
C ILE A 276 -6.57 8.33 -1.05
N LEU A 277 -7.39 7.31 -1.33
CA LEU A 277 -7.18 6.39 -2.45
C LEU A 277 -7.59 6.98 -3.81
N ASP A 278 -8.19 8.16 -3.84
CA ASP A 278 -8.46 8.87 -5.09
C ASP A 278 -7.24 9.69 -5.55
N PRO A 279 -6.58 9.34 -6.68
CA PRO A 279 -5.41 10.07 -7.15
C PRO A 279 -5.71 11.52 -7.54
N ALA A 280 -6.97 11.89 -7.79
CA ALA A 280 -7.35 13.28 -8.06
C ALA A 280 -7.35 14.14 -6.78
N VAL A 281 -7.55 13.53 -5.61
CA VAL A 281 -7.55 14.20 -4.32
C VAL A 281 -6.11 14.56 -3.93
N LEU A 282 -5.90 15.85 -3.61
CA LEU A 282 -4.60 16.44 -3.29
C LEU A 282 -3.55 16.22 -4.41
N ALA A 283 -3.99 16.16 -5.66
CA ALA A 283 -3.11 15.99 -6.81
C ALA A 283 -2.10 17.17 -6.90
N GLY A 284 -0.81 16.84 -6.98
CA GLY A 284 0.28 17.83 -7.04
C GLY A 284 0.65 18.47 -5.71
N GLU A 285 -0.01 18.11 -4.60
CA GLU A 285 0.30 18.63 -3.28
C GLU A 285 1.33 17.77 -2.55
N GLN A 286 1.99 18.37 -1.56
CA GLN A 286 2.97 17.71 -0.68
C GLN A 286 2.98 18.38 0.70
N PHE A 287 3.20 17.58 1.74
CA PHE A 287 3.20 17.97 3.15
C PHE A 287 4.49 17.50 3.81
N ASP A 288 4.94 18.17 4.88
CA ASP A 288 6.12 17.71 5.63
C ASP A 288 5.83 16.37 6.31
N TYR A 289 4.69 16.26 6.99
CA TYR A 289 4.23 15.04 7.64
C TYR A 289 2.80 14.68 7.23
N VAL A 290 2.54 13.38 7.08
CA VAL A 290 1.21 12.84 6.82
C VAL A 290 0.83 11.83 7.90
N PHE A 291 -0.34 12.00 8.50
CA PHE A 291 -0.84 11.19 9.61
C PHE A 291 -2.09 10.43 9.21
N ALA A 292 -2.33 9.29 9.84
CA ALA A 292 -3.62 8.61 9.84
C ALA A 292 -3.85 7.97 11.21
N SER A 293 -4.93 8.36 11.89
CA SER A 293 -5.27 7.85 13.22
C SER A 293 -6.63 7.16 13.23
N GLY A 294 -6.66 5.84 13.43
CA GLY A 294 -7.93 5.09 13.55
C GLY A 294 -8.72 4.95 12.24
N VAL A 295 -8.06 5.04 11.08
CA VAL A 295 -8.73 5.04 9.77
C VAL A 295 -9.00 3.63 9.24
N PHE A 296 -8.25 2.62 9.70
CA PHE A 296 -8.23 1.31 9.06
C PHE A 296 -9.17 0.25 9.67
N TYR A 297 -9.79 0.50 10.82
CA TYR A 297 -10.46 -0.58 11.57
C TYR A 297 -11.82 -1.01 10.99
N THR A 298 -12.51 -0.15 10.22
CA THR A 298 -13.83 -0.45 9.66
C THR A 298 -13.79 -1.35 8.42
N TYR A 299 -12.60 -1.63 7.87
CA TYR A 299 -12.46 -2.41 6.64
C TYR A 299 -12.57 -3.91 6.94
N SER A 300 -13.48 -4.66 6.33
CA SER A 300 -13.57 -6.11 6.55
C SER A 300 -12.83 -6.92 5.49
N ASP A 301 -13.11 -6.67 4.21
CA ASP A 301 -12.53 -7.41 3.08
C ASP A 301 -11.44 -6.57 2.40
N GLY A 302 -10.25 -7.17 2.20
CA GLY A 302 -9.13 -6.47 1.53
C GLY A 302 -8.51 -5.34 2.36
N ALA A 303 -8.74 -5.32 3.68
CA ALA A 303 -8.26 -4.27 4.59
C ALA A 303 -6.73 -4.11 4.57
N ASP A 304 -5.98 -5.21 4.43
CA ASP A 304 -4.52 -5.16 4.24
C ASP A 304 -4.13 -4.36 2.99
N ASP A 305 -4.86 -4.52 1.88
CA ASP A 305 -4.58 -3.81 0.64
C ASP A 305 -4.95 -2.33 0.76
N VAL A 306 -6.06 -2.01 1.44
CA VAL A 306 -6.46 -0.63 1.73
C VAL A 306 -5.39 0.06 2.58
N LEU A 307 -4.92 -0.59 3.64
CA LEU A 307 -3.84 -0.08 4.47
C LEU A 307 -2.59 0.18 3.62
N ARG A 308 -2.14 -0.81 2.83
CA ARG A 308 -0.94 -0.68 1.99
C ARG A 308 -1.06 0.44 0.97
N GLN A 309 -2.19 0.53 0.28
CA GLN A 309 -2.43 1.58 -0.72
C GLN A 309 -2.49 2.97 -0.08
N SER A 310 -3.16 3.10 1.07
CA SER A 310 -3.23 4.35 1.82
C SER A 310 -1.84 4.78 2.27
N VAL A 311 -1.05 3.88 2.86
CA VAL A 311 0.32 4.17 3.31
C VAL A 311 1.24 4.54 2.14
N CYS A 312 1.14 3.85 0.99
CA CYS A 312 1.86 4.25 -0.23
C CYS A 312 1.52 5.68 -0.64
N ARG A 313 0.22 6.02 -0.66
CA ARG A 313 -0.22 7.37 -1.04
C ARG A 313 0.19 8.43 -0.04
N MET A 314 0.10 8.15 1.26
CA MET A 314 0.61 9.02 2.32
C MET A 314 2.11 9.26 2.15
N TRP A 315 2.86 8.22 1.81
CA TRP A 315 4.30 8.32 1.56
C TRP A 315 4.62 9.19 0.35
N GLU A 316 3.85 9.09 -0.75
CA GLU A 316 3.98 9.98 -1.91
C GLU A 316 3.75 11.46 -1.56
N LEU A 317 2.77 11.73 -0.69
CA LEU A 317 2.43 13.08 -0.24
C LEU A 317 3.42 13.65 0.80
N ALA A 318 4.19 12.79 1.48
CA ALA A 318 5.08 13.17 2.57
C ALA A 318 6.51 13.50 2.12
N ARG A 319 6.97 14.71 2.48
CA ARG A 319 8.36 15.19 2.28
C ARG A 319 9.32 14.73 3.36
N ARG A 320 8.87 14.53 4.61
CA ARG A 320 9.72 14.17 5.75
C ARG A 320 9.33 12.86 6.40
N GLY A 321 8.04 12.64 6.65
CA GLY A 321 7.61 11.38 7.24
C GLY A 321 6.12 11.11 7.25
N VAL A 322 5.79 9.86 7.54
CA VAL A 322 4.43 9.36 7.72
C VAL A 322 4.33 8.71 9.10
N ALA A 323 3.20 8.90 9.78
CA ALA A 323 2.88 8.15 10.98
C ALA A 323 1.43 7.67 10.95
N PHE A 324 1.21 6.39 11.23
CA PHE A 324 -0.14 5.84 11.33
C PHE A 324 -0.21 4.75 12.39
N ASN A 325 -1.40 4.55 12.97
CA ASN A 325 -1.67 3.44 13.86
C ASN A 325 -2.71 2.48 13.29
N ALA A 326 -2.70 1.25 13.79
CA ALA A 326 -3.71 0.24 13.51
C ALA A 326 -3.93 -0.65 14.74
N LEU A 327 -5.10 -1.30 14.80
CA LEU A 327 -5.33 -2.35 15.77
C LEU A 327 -4.41 -3.55 15.46
N SER A 328 -3.89 -4.19 16.50
CA SER A 328 -2.88 -5.24 16.42
C SER A 328 -3.49 -6.63 16.48
N THR A 329 -3.04 -7.57 15.65
CA THR A 329 -3.35 -9.01 15.82
C THR A 329 -2.89 -9.56 17.18
N HIS A 330 -1.99 -8.87 17.89
CA HIS A 330 -1.55 -9.17 19.26
C HIS A 330 -2.49 -8.63 20.35
N ALA A 331 -3.57 -7.93 19.99
CA ALA A 331 -4.55 -7.44 20.96
C ALA A 331 -5.12 -8.60 21.80
N PRO A 332 -5.21 -8.46 23.14
CA PRO A 332 -5.68 -9.54 24.02
C PRO A 332 -7.16 -9.85 23.81
N ASP A 333 -7.92 -8.87 23.32
CA ASP A 333 -9.32 -8.93 22.98
C ASP A 333 -9.55 -8.34 21.57
N ARG A 334 -10.37 -9.02 20.77
CA ARG A 334 -10.69 -8.62 19.40
C ARG A 334 -12.19 -8.61 19.19
N GLU A 335 -12.70 -7.54 18.61
CA GLU A 335 -14.12 -7.38 18.34
C GLU A 335 -14.49 -7.88 16.94
N PRO A 336 -15.59 -8.64 16.78
CA PRO A 336 -16.02 -9.10 15.46
C PRO A 336 -16.35 -7.91 14.55
N GLY A 337 -15.79 -7.91 13.34
CA GLY A 337 -16.05 -6.88 12.33
C GLY A 337 -15.02 -5.76 12.30
N GLU A 338 -14.08 -5.71 13.25
CA GLU A 338 -12.93 -4.80 13.18
C GLU A 338 -11.73 -5.46 12.50
N TYR A 339 -10.97 -4.66 11.78
CA TYR A 339 -9.69 -5.07 11.21
C TYR A 339 -8.54 -4.94 12.21
N TYR A 340 -7.78 -6.03 12.32
CA TYR A 340 -6.56 -6.14 13.11
C TYR A 340 -5.40 -6.49 12.17
N ALA A 341 -4.42 -5.60 12.09
CA ALA A 341 -3.23 -5.76 11.29
C ALA A 341 -2.12 -6.49 12.05
N ASP A 342 -1.35 -7.31 11.34
CA ASP A 342 -0.15 -7.96 11.88
C ASP A 342 1.02 -6.96 11.91
N PRO A 343 1.52 -6.55 13.10
CA PRO A 343 2.50 -5.47 13.21
C PRO A 343 3.79 -5.74 12.43
N GLU A 344 4.27 -6.98 12.45
CA GLU A 344 5.48 -7.42 11.76
C GLU A 344 5.30 -7.36 10.24
N THR A 345 4.18 -7.86 9.73
CA THR A 345 3.84 -7.81 8.30
C THR A 345 3.72 -6.38 7.80
N VAL A 346 3.09 -5.49 8.58
CA VAL A 346 2.98 -4.06 8.24
C VAL A 346 4.33 -3.38 8.27
N LEU A 347 5.17 -3.66 9.28
CA LEU A 347 6.51 -3.10 9.37
C LEU A 347 7.39 -3.53 8.18
N ASP A 348 7.35 -4.81 7.80
CA ASP A 348 8.12 -5.33 6.67
C ASP A 348 7.67 -4.71 5.34
N PHE A 349 6.36 -4.51 5.16
CA PHE A 349 5.84 -3.73 4.04
C PHE A 349 6.39 -2.30 4.03
N CYS A 350 6.35 -1.61 5.17
CA CYS A 350 6.83 -0.22 5.29
C CYS A 350 8.35 -0.10 5.09
N ARG A 351 9.12 -1.11 5.51
CA ARG A 351 10.57 -1.21 5.22
C ARG A 351 10.88 -1.30 3.74
N GLY A 352 9.93 -1.82 2.94
CA GLY A 352 10.00 -1.77 1.48
C GLY A 352 9.85 -0.36 0.88
N LEU A 353 9.35 0.62 1.65
CA LEU A 353 9.24 2.03 1.25
C LEU A 353 10.41 2.88 1.75
N THR A 354 10.89 2.62 2.97
CA THR A 354 12.07 3.27 3.56
C THR A 354 12.74 2.36 4.60
N PRO A 355 14.08 2.25 4.63
CA PRO A 355 14.78 1.50 5.67
C PRO A 355 14.61 2.11 7.07
N ARG A 356 14.17 3.38 7.16
CA ARG A 356 13.90 4.08 8.43
C ARG A 356 12.47 3.90 8.93
N ALA A 357 11.82 2.80 8.55
CA ALA A 357 10.53 2.41 9.10
C ALA A 357 10.71 1.84 10.53
N GLU A 358 9.94 2.34 11.48
CA GLU A 358 10.01 2.02 12.89
C GLU A 358 8.63 1.59 13.40
N LEU A 359 8.58 0.51 14.17
CA LEU A 359 7.38 0.02 14.84
C LEU A 359 7.40 0.46 16.31
N VAL A 360 6.34 1.11 16.76
CA VAL A 360 6.14 1.57 18.14
C VAL A 360 4.97 0.81 18.76
N THR A 361 5.25 0.12 19.85
CA THR A 361 4.30 -0.72 20.58
C THR A 361 4.34 -0.41 22.08
N GLY A 362 3.45 -1.03 22.86
CA GLY A 362 3.48 -0.97 24.33
C GLY A 362 2.85 0.29 24.96
N TYR A 363 2.37 1.24 24.16
CA TYR A 363 1.65 2.40 24.66
C TYR A 363 0.15 2.13 24.89
N HIS A 364 -0.46 1.23 24.13
CA HIS A 364 -1.87 0.85 24.24
C HIS A 364 -2.02 -0.67 24.04
N PRO A 365 -2.91 -1.36 24.77
CA PRO A 365 -3.03 -2.83 24.70
C PRO A 365 -3.50 -3.37 23.35
N ARG A 366 -4.20 -2.56 22.54
CA ARG A 366 -4.75 -2.98 21.25
C ARG A 366 -4.00 -2.43 20.03
N ASP A 367 -3.07 -1.49 20.17
CA ASP A 367 -2.55 -0.72 19.03
C ASP A 367 -1.05 -0.83 18.87
N PHE A 368 -0.62 -0.61 17.63
CA PHE A 368 0.74 -0.24 17.29
C PHE A 368 0.74 0.99 16.40
N THR A 369 1.87 1.70 16.36
CA THR A 369 2.11 2.82 15.44
C THR A 369 3.33 2.51 14.59
N VAL A 370 3.31 2.92 13.33
CA VAL A 370 4.48 2.84 12.44
C VAL A 370 4.88 4.26 12.04
N TYR A 371 6.17 4.55 12.16
CA TYR A 371 6.78 5.73 11.57
C TYR A 371 7.53 5.36 10.30
N LEU A 372 7.35 6.14 9.23
CA LEU A 372 8.20 6.08 8.05
C LEU A 372 8.89 7.44 7.94
N ARG A 373 10.23 7.47 7.92
CA ARG A 373 11.00 8.71 7.79
C ARG A 373 11.82 8.71 6.52
N ARG A 374 11.95 9.88 5.88
CA ARG A 374 12.85 10.09 4.75
C ARG A 374 14.30 10.09 5.23
N GLU A 375 15.22 9.76 4.33
CA GLU A 375 16.64 9.99 4.57
C GLU A 375 16.86 11.50 4.60
N GLY A 376 17.58 11.98 5.62
CA GLY A 376 17.77 13.40 5.89
C GLY A 376 18.82 14.04 4.99
#